data_AF-A0AAN2FFE7-F1
#
_entry.id   AF-A0AAN2FFE7-F1
#
_cell.length_a   1.000
_cell.length_b   1.000
_cell.length_c   1.000
_cell.angle_alpha   90.00
_cell.angle_beta   90.00
_cell.angle_gamma   90.00
#
_symmetry.space_group_name_H-M   'P 1'
#
loop_
_entity.id
_entity.type
_entity.pdbx_description
1 polymer ?
#
loop_
_entity_poly.entity_id
_entity_poly.type
_entity_poly.pdbx_seq_one_letter_code
_entity_poly.pdbx_strand_id
1 'polypeptide(L)'
;MKCFFLMRLCRAARLRVTLLMLPVALAANQAWAGLPSVEQPTTGGGGGLWNTWMAYIKMAGLGIGLLVTVAAFLAVAHAVITAFHDVRKGKGTWTELILYSVVGIILILVVIFLATKAADIL
;
A
#
# COMPACT_ATOMS: atom_id res chain seq x y z
N MET A 1 30.69 27.98 -2.33
CA MET A 1 29.50 28.87 -2.42
C MET A 1 28.13 28.16 -2.56
N LYS A 2 28.00 26.83 -2.32
CA LYS A 2 26.70 26.11 -2.42
C LYS A 2 26.02 25.77 -1.07
N CYS A 3 26.77 25.71 0.04
CA CYS A 3 26.22 25.36 1.36
C CYS A 3 25.37 26.46 2.03
N PHE A 4 25.66 27.75 1.79
CA PHE A 4 24.96 28.84 2.47
C PHE A 4 23.52 29.04 1.95
N PHE A 5 23.27 28.70 0.68
CA PHE A 5 21.95 28.81 0.04
C PHE A 5 21.00 27.69 0.51
N LEU A 6 21.52 26.46 0.67
CA LEU A 6 20.75 25.30 1.12
C LEU A 6 20.21 25.47 2.56
N MET A 7 21.01 26.12 3.42
CA MET A 7 20.66 26.35 4.83
C MET A 7 19.59 27.44 5.00
N ARG A 8 19.55 28.45 4.11
CA ARG A 8 18.50 29.47 4.07
C ARG A 8 17.17 28.93 3.54
N LEU A 9 17.19 28.04 2.55
CA LEU A 9 15.97 27.38 2.05
C LEU A 9 15.33 26.47 3.11
N CYS A 10 16.13 25.73 3.88
CA CYS A 10 15.61 24.85 4.93
C CYS A 10 14.96 25.63 6.09
N ARG A 11 15.50 26.79 6.47
CA ARG A 11 14.93 27.65 7.53
C ARG A 11 13.61 28.31 7.10
N ALA A 12 13.52 28.76 5.84
CA ALA A 12 12.29 29.31 5.27
C ALA A 12 11.19 28.24 5.10
N ALA A 13 11.56 27.00 4.75
CA ALA A 13 10.63 25.87 4.67
C ALA A 13 10.06 25.51 6.05
N ARG A 14 10.89 25.48 7.10
CA ARG A 14 10.42 25.19 8.47
C ARG A 14 9.43 26.24 8.99
N LEU A 15 9.72 27.53 8.82
CA LEU A 15 8.83 28.62 9.26
C LEU A 15 7.47 28.62 8.52
N ARG A 16 7.47 28.29 7.22
CA ARG A 16 6.24 28.15 6.44
C ARG A 16 5.41 26.93 6.83
N VAL A 17 6.05 25.82 7.21
CA VAL A 17 5.37 24.63 7.74
C VAL A 17 4.73 24.93 9.09
N THR A 18 5.41 25.64 10.00
CA THR A 18 4.82 26.00 11.30
C THR A 18 3.65 26.98 11.16
N LEU A 19 3.74 27.94 10.23
CA LEU A 19 2.66 28.90 9.96
C LEU A 19 1.44 28.25 9.30
N LEU A 20 1.63 27.18 8.53
CA LEU A 20 0.55 26.38 7.95
C LEU A 20 -0.08 25.39 8.94
N MET A 21 0.63 24.99 10.01
CA MET A 21 0.11 24.08 11.04
C MET A 21 -0.80 24.80 12.07
N LEU A 22 -0.60 26.10 12.28
CA LEU A 22 -1.41 26.91 13.20
C LEU A 22 -2.90 27.00 12.81
N PRO A 23 -3.29 27.27 11.54
CA PRO A 23 -4.69 27.25 11.13
C PRO A 23 -5.31 25.86 11.16
N VAL A 24 -4.53 24.79 10.97
CA VAL A 24 -4.99 23.39 11.09
C VAL A 24 -5.37 23.05 12.54
N ALA A 25 -4.60 23.53 13.51
CA ALA A 25 -4.89 23.33 14.93
C ALA A 25 -6.15 24.09 15.41
N LEU A 26 -6.41 25.29 14.88
CA LEU A 26 -7.59 26.09 15.22
C LEU A 26 -8.87 25.61 14.50
N ALA A 27 -8.75 25.13 13.26
CA ALA A 27 -9.86 24.53 12.51
C ALA A 27 -10.29 23.16 13.09
N ALA A 28 -9.40 22.46 13.79
CA ALA A 28 -9.72 21.20 14.45
C ALA A 28 -10.83 21.34 15.50
N ASN A 29 -10.97 22.48 16.19
CA ASN A 29 -12.00 22.67 17.21
C ASN A 29 -13.41 22.91 16.60
N GLN A 30 -13.48 23.40 15.36
CA GLN A 30 -14.76 23.66 14.67
C GLN A 30 -15.30 22.43 13.95
N ALA A 31 -14.47 21.40 13.76
CA ALA A 31 -14.84 20.15 13.11
C ALA A 31 -15.63 19.17 14.02
N TRP A 32 -15.80 19.47 15.32
CA TRP A 32 -16.48 18.57 16.28
C TRP A 32 -17.94 18.93 16.57
N ALA A 33 -18.43 20.07 16.07
CA ALA A 33 -19.75 20.61 16.46
C ALA A 33 -20.93 20.20 15.54
N GLY A 34 -20.70 19.34 14.55
CA GLY A 34 -21.75 18.93 13.60
C GLY A 34 -21.35 17.78 12.70
N LEU A 35 -20.72 16.73 13.24
CA LEU A 35 -20.32 15.57 12.44
C LEU A 35 -21.53 14.66 12.18
N PRO A 36 -21.94 14.42 10.92
CA PRO A 36 -22.83 13.31 10.60
C PRO A 36 -22.22 11.99 11.07
N SER A 37 -23.08 11.00 11.37
CA SER A 37 -22.68 9.70 11.91
C SER A 37 -21.51 9.11 11.14
N VAL A 38 -20.46 8.69 11.86
CA VAL A 38 -19.32 7.95 11.29
C VAL A 38 -19.87 6.81 10.44
N GLU A 39 -19.53 6.81 9.14
CA GLU A 39 -19.89 5.77 8.18
C GLU A 39 -19.60 4.41 8.84
N GLN A 40 -20.64 3.62 9.05
CA GLN A 40 -20.48 2.37 9.77
C GLN A 40 -19.59 1.45 8.94
N PRO A 41 -18.54 0.86 9.53
CA PRO A 41 -17.66 -0.03 8.80
C PRO A 41 -18.46 -1.23 8.30
N THR A 42 -18.28 -1.57 7.02
CA THR A 42 -19.01 -2.63 6.28
C THR A 42 -19.00 -4.00 6.98
N THR A 43 -18.06 -4.23 7.91
CA THR A 43 -17.87 -5.50 8.63
C THR A 43 -18.16 -5.42 10.14
N GLY A 44 -18.77 -4.35 10.67
CA GLY A 44 -19.13 -4.33 12.10
C GLY A 44 -19.46 -2.97 12.67
N GLY A 45 -20.69 -2.49 12.45
CA GLY A 45 -21.20 -1.21 12.95
C GLY A 45 -22.00 -1.27 14.26
N GLY A 46 -21.86 -2.32 15.08
CA GLY A 46 -22.86 -2.61 16.13
C GLY A 46 -22.44 -2.54 17.61
N GLY A 47 -21.15 -2.35 17.96
CA GLY A 47 -20.68 -2.70 19.33
C GLY A 47 -19.73 -1.72 20.03
N GLY A 48 -19.93 -0.42 19.88
CA GLY A 48 -19.15 0.60 20.59
C GLY A 48 -17.78 0.93 19.97
N LEU A 49 -17.09 1.90 20.57
CA LEU A 49 -15.87 2.52 20.01
C LEU A 49 -14.73 1.52 19.76
N TRP A 50 -14.58 0.52 20.63
CA TRP A 50 -13.57 -0.53 20.50
C TRP A 50 -13.79 -1.41 19.26
N ASN A 51 -15.04 -1.78 18.97
CA ASN A 51 -15.36 -2.57 17.79
C ASN A 51 -15.15 -1.78 16.50
N THR A 52 -15.44 -0.47 16.51
CA THR A 52 -15.16 0.41 15.37
C THR A 52 -13.65 0.47 15.06
N TRP A 53 -12.81 0.63 16.08
CA TRP A 53 -11.34 0.60 15.92
C TRP A 53 -10.85 -0.73 15.35
N MET A 54 -11.35 -1.85 15.87
CA MET A 54 -11.01 -3.18 15.37
C MET A 54 -11.41 -3.36 13.90
N ALA A 55 -12.59 -2.87 13.50
CA ALA A 55 -13.06 -2.95 12.12
C ALA A 55 -12.17 -2.16 11.15
N TYR A 56 -11.68 -0.98 11.53
CA TYR A 56 -10.73 -0.23 10.72
C TYR A 56 -9.38 -0.95 10.59
N ILE A 57 -8.89 -1.59 11.65
CA ILE A 57 -7.64 -2.37 11.61
C ILE A 57 -7.79 -3.57 10.67
N LYS A 58 -8.94 -4.25 10.68
CA LYS A 58 -9.25 -5.33 9.73
C LYS A 58 -9.20 -4.86 8.27
N MET A 59 -9.87 -3.75 7.97
CA MET A 59 -9.85 -3.15 6.62
C MET A 59 -8.43 -2.74 6.20
N ALA A 60 -7.65 -2.16 7.11
CA ALA A 60 -6.25 -1.83 6.86
C ALA A 60 -5.41 -3.09 6.58
N GLY A 61 -5.61 -4.17 7.36
CA GLY A 61 -4.96 -5.46 7.13
C GLY A 61 -5.24 -6.02 5.74
N LEU A 62 -6.50 -6.00 5.29
CA LEU A 62 -6.88 -6.40 3.93
C LEU A 62 -6.21 -5.52 2.87
N GLY A 63 -6.21 -4.20 3.07
CA GLY A 63 -5.57 -3.25 2.16
C GLY A 63 -4.06 -3.50 2.01
N ILE A 64 -3.37 -3.76 3.12
CA ILE A 64 -1.94 -4.10 3.10
C ILE A 64 -1.69 -5.46 2.44
N GLY A 65 -2.52 -6.47 2.72
CA GLY A 65 -2.45 -7.78 2.07
C GLY A 65 -2.61 -7.68 0.54
N LEU A 66 -3.50 -6.80 0.08
CA LEU A 66 -3.66 -6.53 -1.35
C LEU A 66 -2.43 -5.86 -1.96
N LEU A 67 -1.80 -4.90 -1.27
CA LEU A 67 -0.56 -4.27 -1.75
C LEU A 67 0.59 -5.28 -1.87
N VAL A 68 0.73 -6.19 -0.91
CA VAL A 68 1.73 -7.26 -0.96
C VAL A 68 1.46 -8.19 -2.15
N THR A 69 0.19 -8.51 -2.39
CA THR A 69 -0.23 -9.33 -3.56
C THR A 69 0.18 -8.65 -4.87
N VAL A 70 -0.06 -7.34 -5.00
CA VAL A 70 0.37 -6.57 -6.18
C VAL A 70 1.90 -6.59 -6.33
N ALA A 71 2.65 -6.43 -5.25
CA ALA A 71 4.11 -6.48 -5.30
C ALA A 71 4.63 -7.86 -5.77
N ALA A 72 4.00 -8.95 -5.32
CA ALA A 72 4.34 -10.30 -5.77
C ALA A 72 4.10 -10.48 -7.27
N PHE A 73 2.98 -9.98 -7.80
CA PHE A 73 2.70 -9.99 -9.25
C PHE A 73 3.77 -9.23 -10.05
N LEU A 74 4.20 -8.07 -9.57
CA LEU A 74 5.25 -7.28 -10.23
C LEU A 74 6.59 -8.02 -10.26
N ALA A 75 6.95 -8.72 -9.17
CA ALA A 75 8.18 -9.52 -9.12
C ALA A 75 8.16 -10.68 -10.13
N VAL A 76 7.02 -11.37 -10.27
CA VAL A 76 6.84 -12.44 -11.27
C VAL A 76 6.95 -11.88 -12.69
N ALA A 77 6.27 -10.77 -12.98
CA ALA A 77 6.36 -10.13 -14.28
C ALA A 77 7.82 -9.77 -14.62
N HIS A 78 8.56 -9.24 -13.65
CA HIS A 78 9.98 -8.93 -13.82
C HIS A 78 10.83 -10.18 -14.16
N ALA A 79 10.59 -11.30 -13.47
CA ALA A 79 11.30 -12.56 -13.73
C ALA A 79 11.04 -13.09 -15.15
N VAL A 80 9.77 -13.07 -15.59
CA VAL A 80 9.37 -13.54 -16.94
C VAL A 80 9.93 -12.62 -18.04
N ILE A 81 9.90 -11.30 -17.84
CA ILE A 81 10.48 -10.33 -18.79
C ILE A 81 11.99 -10.56 -18.94
N THR A 82 12.69 -10.81 -17.83
CA THR A 82 14.13 -11.07 -17.84
C THR A 82 14.44 -12.35 -18.61
N ALA A 83 13.72 -13.44 -18.33
CA ALA A 83 13.85 -14.70 -19.07
C ALA A 83 13.57 -14.53 -20.57
N PHE A 84 12.57 -13.74 -20.95
CA PHE A 84 12.26 -13.44 -22.35
C PHE A 84 13.39 -12.67 -23.05
N HIS A 85 14.00 -11.70 -22.36
CA HIS A 85 15.15 -10.98 -22.91
C HIS A 85 16.35 -11.90 -23.12
N ASP A 86 16.58 -12.87 -22.24
CA ASP A 86 17.68 -13.83 -22.39
C ASP A 86 17.47 -14.78 -23.57
N VAL A 87 16.24 -15.26 -23.78
CA VAL A 87 15.88 -16.05 -24.98
C VAL A 87 16.08 -15.23 -26.26
N ARG A 88 15.63 -13.97 -26.30
CA ARG A 88 15.80 -13.11 -27.48
C ARG A 88 17.27 -12.79 -27.80
N LYS A 89 18.14 -12.77 -26.79
CA LYS A 89 19.58 -12.54 -26.97
C LYS A 89 20.34 -13.82 -27.35
N GLY A 90 19.65 -14.96 -27.50
CA GLY A 90 20.27 -16.25 -27.79
C GLY A 90 21.09 -16.82 -26.63
N LYS A 91 20.95 -16.25 -25.43
CA LYS A 91 21.68 -16.66 -24.22
C LYS A 91 20.85 -17.59 -23.32
N GLY A 92 19.53 -17.53 -23.42
CA GLY A 92 18.59 -18.34 -22.65
C GLY A 92 17.86 -19.36 -23.52
N THR A 93 17.32 -20.38 -22.88
CA THR A 93 16.57 -21.45 -23.54
C THR A 93 15.07 -21.16 -23.54
N TRP A 94 14.35 -21.59 -24.59
CA TRP A 94 12.89 -21.54 -24.62
C TRP A 94 12.26 -22.30 -23.43
N THR A 95 12.94 -23.34 -22.94
CA THR A 95 12.55 -24.10 -21.76
C THR A 95 12.62 -23.27 -20.47
N GLU A 96 13.64 -22.43 -20.30
CA GLU A 96 13.75 -21.54 -19.12
C GLU A 96 12.59 -20.54 -19.06
N LEU A 97 12.19 -19.95 -20.19
CA LEU A 97 11.02 -19.06 -20.22
C LEU A 97 9.78 -19.77 -19.71
N ILE A 98 9.50 -20.97 -20.22
CA ILE A 98 8.35 -21.77 -19.81
C ILE A 98 8.44 -22.11 -18.31
N LEU A 99 9.63 -22.47 -17.82
CA LEU A 99 9.84 -22.77 -16.41
C LEU A 99 9.51 -21.56 -15.51
N TYR A 100 10.06 -20.38 -15.82
CA TYR A 100 9.75 -19.14 -15.09
C TYR A 100 8.27 -18.78 -15.18
N SER A 101 7.62 -19.02 -16.33
CA SER A 101 6.18 -18.81 -16.49
C SER A 101 5.35 -19.75 -15.61
N VAL A 102 5.68 -21.05 -15.57
CA VAL A 102 4.97 -22.04 -14.73
C VAL A 102 5.13 -21.74 -13.25
N VAL A 103 6.36 -21.44 -12.80
CA VAL A 103 6.62 -21.03 -11.40
C VAL A 103 5.83 -19.77 -11.06
N GLY A 104 5.77 -18.81 -11.99
CA GLY A 104 4.97 -17.60 -11.84
C GLY A 104 3.48 -17.88 -11.63
N ILE A 105 2.88 -18.75 -12.45
CA ILE A 105 1.47 -19.13 -12.32
C ILE A 105 1.20 -19.81 -10.98
N ILE A 106 2.07 -20.74 -10.56
CA ILE A 106 1.93 -21.42 -9.27
C ILE A 106 1.96 -20.42 -8.11
N LEU A 107 2.90 -19.46 -8.13
CA LEU A 107 2.97 -18.43 -7.09
C LEU A 107 1.68 -17.61 -7.03
N ILE A 108 1.16 -17.20 -8.19
CA ILE A 108 -0.09 -16.43 -8.29
C ILE A 108 -1.26 -17.20 -7.68
N LEU A 109 -1.40 -18.49 -8.00
CA LEU A 109 -2.45 -19.34 -7.46
C LEU A 109 -2.36 -19.46 -5.93
N VAL A 110 -1.15 -19.66 -5.41
CA VAL A 110 -0.91 -19.74 -3.95
C VAL A 110 -1.28 -18.43 -3.27
N VAL A 111 -0.86 -17.29 -3.83
CA VAL A 111 -1.15 -15.97 -3.26
C VAL A 111 -2.66 -15.68 -3.25
N ILE A 112 -3.36 -15.92 -4.38
CA ILE A 112 -4.81 -15.74 -4.46
C ILE A 112 -5.51 -16.66 -3.46
N PHE A 113 -5.10 -17.93 -3.37
CA PHE A 113 -5.65 -18.87 -2.42
C PHE A 113 -5.51 -18.39 -0.98
N LEU A 114 -4.31 -17.95 -0.58
CA LEU A 114 -4.07 -17.43 0.77
C LEU A 114 -4.86 -16.14 1.03
N ALA A 115 -4.97 -15.25 0.04
CA ALA A 115 -5.76 -14.03 0.16
C ALA A 115 -7.25 -14.33 0.39
N THR A 116 -7.82 -15.28 -0.36
CA THR A 116 -9.21 -15.72 -0.16
C THR A 116 -9.41 -16.34 1.22
N LYS A 117 -8.49 -17.21 1.66
CA LYS A 117 -8.56 -17.83 2.98
C LYS A 117 -8.38 -16.82 4.12
N ALA A 118 -7.56 -15.80 3.94
CA ALA A 118 -7.43 -14.73 4.92
C ALA A 118 -8.70 -13.86 4.99
N ALA A 119 -9.33 -13.58 3.84
CA ALA A 119 -10.59 -12.84 3.79
C ALA A 119 -11.76 -13.60 4.45
N ASP A 120 -11.78 -14.94 4.37
CA ASP A 120 -12.80 -15.78 5.03
C ASP A 120 -12.71 -15.75 6.57
N ILE A 121 -11.50 -15.57 7.13
CA ILE A 121 -11.25 -15.59 8.58
C ILE A 121 -11.53 -14.22 9.23
N LEU A 122 -11.41 -13.16 8.45
CA LEU A 122 -11.55 -11.77 8.90
C LEU A 122 -13.00 -11.33 8.94
#